data_AF-A0A317YLY7-F1
#
_entry.id   AF-A0A317YLY7-F1
#
_cell.length_a   1.000
_cell.length_b   1.000
_cell.length_c   1.000
_cell.angle_alpha   90.00
_cell.angle_beta   90.00
_cell.angle_gamma   90.00
#
_symmetry.space_group_name_H-M   'P 1'
#
loop_
_entity.id
_entity.type
_entity.pdbx_description
1 polymer ?
#
loop_
_entity_poly.entity_id
_entity_poly.type
_entity_poly.pdbx_seq_one_letter_code
_entity_poly.pdbx_strand_id
1 'polypeptide(L)' 'MNAIAMDTANKLYDYFDGQQDINNRIIRTVGIAEERFQEDALRMIRCLRFQSQLSFDIATETFEAMRTQM' A
#
# COMPACT_ATOMS: atom_id res chain seq x y z
N MET A 1 -0.36 -4.11 1.99
CA MET A 1 0.69 -5.17 1.76
C MET A 1 2.05 -4.96 2.47
N ASN A 2 2.76 -3.82 2.37
CA ASN A 2 4.17 -3.70 2.82
C ASN A 2 4.39 -3.50 4.34
N ALA A 3 3.34 -3.56 5.15
CA ALA A 3 3.39 -3.27 6.59
C ALA A 3 3.18 -4.53 7.45
N ILE A 4 3.63 -5.68 6.94
CA ILE A 4 3.64 -6.97 7.64
C ILE A 4 5.04 -7.19 8.20
N ALA A 5 5.13 -7.65 9.45
CA ALA A 5 6.39 -8.04 10.09
C ALA A 5 6.38 -9.54 10.42
N MET A 6 7.56 -10.15 10.51
CA MET A 6 7.73 -11.55 10.89
C MET A 6 8.84 -11.64 11.94
N ASP A 7 8.60 -12.35 13.05
CA ASP A 7 9.66 -12.64 14.03
C ASP A 7 10.52 -13.85 13.63
N THR A 8 11.55 -14.14 14.42
CA THR A 8 12.47 -15.25 14.18
C THR A 8 11.83 -16.64 14.33
N ALA A 9 10.63 -16.72 14.90
CA ALA A 9 9.85 -17.94 15.01
C ALA A 9 8.82 -18.09 13.86
N ASN A 10 8.93 -17.26 12.81
CA ASN A 10 8.02 -17.18 11.67
C ASN A 10 6.58 -16.75 12.03
N LYS A 11 6.37 -16.12 13.18
CA LYS A 11 5.06 -15.55 13.50
C LYS A 11 4.90 -14.22 12.77
N LEU A 12 3.81 -14.11 12.01
CA LEU A 12 3.43 -12.90 11.28
C LEU A 12 2.67 -11.93 12.20
N TYR A 13 3.01 -10.65 12.09
CA TYR A 13 2.33 -9.53 12.72
C TYR A 13 1.81 -8.63 11.61
N ASP A 14 0.49 -8.52 11.54
CA ASP A 14 -0.21 -7.75 10.53
C ASP A 14 -1.27 -6.89 11.21
N TYR A 15 -0.94 -5.62 11.42
CA TYR A 15 -1.80 -4.65 12.11
C TYR A 15 -2.63 -3.80 11.13
N PHE A 16 -2.47 -4.00 9.82
CA PHE A 16 -3.03 -3.16 8.78
C PHE A 16 -3.65 -3.97 7.64
N ASP A 17 -4.05 -5.21 7.92
CA ASP A 17 -4.68 -6.12 6.97
C ASP A 17 -3.87 -6.34 5.67
N GLY A 18 -2.54 -6.28 5.78
CA GLY A 18 -1.62 -6.42 4.65
C GLY A 18 -1.71 -7.80 3.99
N GLN A 19 -1.99 -8.86 4.73
CA GLN A 19 -2.22 -10.20 4.19
C GLN A 19 -3.53 -10.26 3.39
N GLN A 20 -4.57 -9.57 3.85
CA GLN A 20 -5.83 -9.47 3.12
C GLN A 20 -5.64 -8.69 1.82
N ASP A 21 -4.92 -7.56 1.85
CA ASP A 21 -4.53 -6.81 0.66
C ASP A 21 -3.78 -7.70 -0.35
N ILE A 22 -2.85 -8.53 0.11
CA ILE A 22 -2.10 -9.46 -0.76
C ILE A 22 -3.05 -10.48 -1.40
N ASN A 23 -3.93 -11.09 -0.60
CA ASN A 23 -4.90 -12.09 -1.09
C ASN A 23 -5.86 -11.48 -2.11
N ASN A 24 -6.31 -10.25 -1.88
CA ASN A 24 -7.19 -9.51 -2.77
C ASN A 24 -6.46 -8.82 -3.92
N ARG A 25 -5.12 -8.88 -3.96
CA ARG A 25 -4.26 -8.20 -4.94
C ARG A 25 -4.50 -6.69 -4.98
N ILE A 26 -4.55 -6.06 -3.80
CA ILE A 26 -4.79 -4.63 -3.62
C ILE A 26 -3.53 -3.93 -3.07
N ILE A 27 -3.19 -2.79 -3.66
CA ILE A 27 -2.23 -1.82 -3.15
C ILE A 27 -3.00 -0.74 -2.40
N ARG A 28 -2.89 -0.73 -1.07
CA ARG A 28 -3.48 0.26 -0.17
C ARG A 28 -2.39 0.96 0.63
N THR A 29 -2.56 2.26 0.86
CA THR A 29 -1.74 3.04 1.79
C THR A 29 -2.10 2.71 3.24
N VAL A 30 -1.10 2.74 4.13
CA VAL A 30 -1.34 2.60 5.58
C VAL A 30 -1.67 3.97 6.15
N GLY A 31 -2.81 4.08 6.82
CA GLY A 31 -3.34 5.34 7.34
C GLY A 31 -4.02 6.18 6.25
N ILE A 32 -3.94 7.51 6.39
CA ILE A 32 -4.58 8.45 5.46
C ILE A 32 -3.68 8.67 4.24
N ALA A 33 -4.13 8.23 3.07
CA ALA A 33 -3.36 8.28 1.82
C ALA A 33 -2.78 9.68 1.52
N GLU A 34 -3.58 10.72 1.74
CA GLU A 34 -3.19 12.11 1.49
C GLU A 34 -2.00 12.56 2.33
N GLU A 35 -2.01 12.28 3.64
CA GLU A 35 -0.90 12.59 4.53
C GLU A 35 0.36 11.84 4.10
N ARG A 36 0.20 10.56 3.72
CA ARG A 36 1.34 9.75 3.27
C ARG A 36 1.96 10.28 1.98
N PHE A 37 1.19 10.83 1.05
CA PHE A 37 1.74 11.39 -0.18
C PHE A 37 2.37 12.77 0.03
N GLN A 38 1.86 13.58 0.96
CA GLN A 38 2.49 14.84 1.37
C GLN A 38 3.84 14.64 2.06
N GLU A 39 3.96 13.60 2.90
CA GLU A 39 5.24 13.23 3.52
C GLU A 39 6.31 12.84 2.48
N ASP A 40 5.90 12.12 1.45
CA ASP A 40 6.80 11.58 0.42
C ASP A 40 6.02 11.26 -0.88
N ALA A 41 6.12 12.18 -1.84
CA ALA A 41 5.47 12.06 -3.14
C ALA A 41 5.97 10.84 -3.96
N LEU A 42 7.17 10.31 -3.68
CA LEU A 42 7.68 9.12 -4.38
C LEU A 42 6.84 7.87 -4.07
N ARG A 43 6.03 7.89 -3.00
CA ARG A 43 5.08 6.81 -2.71
C ARG A 43 4.04 6.64 -3.81
N MET A 44 3.65 7.71 -4.52
CA MET A 44 2.75 7.61 -5.67
C MET A 44 3.40 6.84 -6.83
N ILE A 45 4.66 7.17 -7.17
CA ILE A 45 5.43 6.46 -8.20
C ILE A 45 5.63 4.99 -7.80
N ARG A 46 5.89 4.73 -6.51
CA ARG A 46 6.00 3.37 -5.99
C ARG A 46 4.70 2.58 -6.14
N CYS A 47 3.54 3.19 -5.93
CA CYS A 47 2.24 2.53 -6.17
C CYS A 47 2.11 2.09 -7.63
N LEU A 48 2.37 2.98 -8.59
CA LEU A 48 2.33 2.65 -10.02
C LEU A 48 3.33 1.54 -10.41
N ARG A 49 4.55 1.61 -9.86
CA ARG A 49 5.56 0.58 -10.06
C ARG A 49 5.11 -0.78 -9.52
N PHE A 50 4.52 -0.82 -8.33
CA PHE A 50 4.01 -2.06 -7.74
C PHE A 50 2.82 -2.62 -8.54
N GLN A 51 1.93 -1.76 -9.03
CA GLN A 51 0.84 -2.18 -9.91
C GLN A 51 1.40 -2.85 -11.17
N SER A 52 2.40 -2.24 -11.83
CA SER A 52 3.05 -2.81 -13.01
C SER A 52 3.78 -4.12 -12.72
N GLN A 53 4.47 -4.25 -11.59
CA GLN A 53 5.28 -5.43 -11.26
C GLN A 53 4.45 -6.61 -10.74
N LEU A 54 3.40 -6.34 -9.97
CA LEU A 54 2.64 -7.36 -9.24
C LEU A 54 1.28 -7.63 -9.89
N SER A 55 0.84 -6.79 -10.84
CA SER A 55 -0.51 -6.83 -11.41
C SER A 55 -1.61 -6.74 -10.33
N PHE A 56 -1.38 -5.89 -9.34
CA PHE A 56 -2.34 -5.58 -8.27
C PHE A 56 -3.09 -4.31 -8.61
N ASP A 57 -4.35 -4.21 -8.18
CA ASP A 57 -5.14 -3.00 -8.33
C ASP A 57 -4.85 -2.02 -7.18
N ILE A 58 -5.00 -0.72 -7.44
CA ILE A 58 -4.83 0.31 -6.40
C ILE A 58 -6.20 0.54 -5.75
N ALA A 59 -6.26 0.53 -4.41
CA ALA A 59 -7.49 0.82 -3.68
C ALA A 59 -8.04 2.20 -4.05
N THR A 60 -9.36 2.33 -4.18
CA THR A 60 -10.03 3.56 -4.64
C THR A 60 -9.61 4.78 -3.83
N GLU A 61 -9.56 4.69 -2.51
CA GLU A 61 -9.17 5.82 -1.66
C GLU A 61 -7.71 6.23 -1.87
N THR A 62 -6.83 5.26 -2.13
CA THR A 62 -5.42 5.51 -2.45
C THR A 62 -5.28 6.16 -3.82
N PHE A 63 -6.03 5.71 -4.82
CA PHE A 63 -6.00 6.27 -6.16
C PHE A 63 -6.56 7.70 -6.22
N GLU A 64 -7.66 7.98 -5.52
CA GLU A 64 -8.22 9.34 -5.45
C GLU A 64 -7.27 10.33 -4.77
N ALA A 65 -6.56 9.89 -3.73
CA ALA A 65 -5.53 10.70 -3.08
C ALA A 65 -4.34 10.98 -4.03
N MET A 66 -3.94 10.00 -4.86
CA MET A 66 -2.92 10.23 -5.89
C MET A 66 -3.38 11.28 -6.92
N ARG A 67 -4.64 11.19 -7.36
CA ARG A 67 -5.23 12.11 -8.35
C ARG A 67 -5.35 13.54 -7.84
N THR A 68 -5.67 13.70 -6.56
CA THR A 68 -5.86 15.03 -5.93
C THR A 68 -4.53 15.73 -5.63
N GLN A 69 -3.42 14.97 -5.50
CA GLN A 69 -2.10 15.52 -5.15
C GLN A 69 -1.07 15.54 -6.30
N MET A 70 -1.46 15.11 -7.50
CA MET A 70 -0.69 15.34 -8.74
C MET A 70 -0.95 16.72 -9.31
#